data_AF-A0A2G9P2K0-F1
#
_entry.id   AF-A0A2G9P2K0-F1
#
_cell.length_a   1.000
_cell.length_b   1.000
_cell.length_c   1.000
_cell.angle_alpha   90.00
_cell.angle_beta   90.00
_cell.angle_gamma   90.00
#
_symmetry.space_group_name_H-M   'P 1'
#
loop_
_entity.id
_entity.type
_entity.pdbx_description
1 polymer ?
#
loop_
_entity_poly.entity_id
_entity_poly.type
_entity_poly.pdbx_seq_one_letter_code
_entity_poly.pdbx_strand_id
1 'polypeptide(L)' 'FSLTRDKKMFEEVIRRVRVLNDLLKEQKTPILEPSTDCIDCQYYQRCFITKKNTKQVSLAEMLGLGKD' A
#
# COMPACT_ATOMS: atom_id res chain seq x y z
N PHE A 1 -4.54 -2.70 12.40
CA PHE A 1 -4.82 -3.29 11.07
C PHE A 1 -6.32 -3.51 11.00
N SER A 2 -6.98 -3.20 9.88
CA SER A 2 -8.43 -3.44 9.73
C SER A 2 -8.62 -4.66 8.84
N LEU A 3 -9.56 -5.54 9.20
CA LEU A 3 -9.86 -6.79 8.46
C LEU A 3 -10.12 -6.54 6.97
N THR A 4 -10.73 -5.40 6.63
CA THR A 4 -10.98 -4.96 5.26
C THR A 4 -9.72 -4.61 4.47
N ARG A 5 -8.70 -4.06 5.14
CA ARG A 5 -7.41 -3.76 4.52
C ARG A 5 -6.63 -5.04 4.27
N ASP A 6 -6.62 -5.95 5.23
CA ASP A 6 -5.85 -7.20 5.13
C ASP A 6 -6.39 -8.09 4.01
N LYS A 7 -7.72 -8.15 3.85
CA LYS A 7 -8.35 -8.83 2.71
C LYS A 7 -7.95 -8.23 1.37
N LYS A 8 -7.97 -6.90 1.23
CA LYS A 8 -7.55 -6.21 -0.01
C LYS A 8 -6.08 -6.45 -0.34
N MET A 9 -5.20 -6.42 0.67
CA MET A 9 -3.77 -6.71 0.49
C MET A 9 -3.56 -8.15 0.03
N PHE A 10 -4.30 -9.11 0.59
CA PHE A 10 -4.23 -10.51 0.17
C PHE A 10 -4.72 -10.72 -1.27
N GLU A 11 -5.82 -10.08 -1.66
CA GLU A 11 -6.32 -10.10 -3.04
C GLU A 11 -5.30 -9.49 -4.03
N GLU A 12 -4.62 -8.40 -3.65
CA GLU A 12 -3.54 -7.84 -4.47
C GLU A 12 -2.36 -8.80 -4.64
N VAL A 13 -1.95 -9.50 -3.58
CA VAL A 13 -0.87 -10.51 -3.64
C VAL A 13 -1.25 -11.62 -4.61
N ILE A 14 -2.48 -12.15 -4.51
CA ILE A 14 -2.98 -13.17 -5.45
C ILE A 14 -2.91 -12.65 -6.89
N ARG A 15 -3.35 -11.42 -7.13
CA ARG A 15 -3.31 -10.80 -8.46
C ARG A 15 -1.87 -10.70 -8.99
N ARG A 16 -0.92 -10.21 -8.18
CA ARG A 16 0.50 -10.06 -8.57
C ARG A 16 1.14 -11.39 -8.92
N VAL A 17 0.88 -12.44 -8.14
CA VAL A 17 1.41 -13.79 -8.41
C VAL A 17 0.87 -14.36 -9.73
N ARG A 18 -0.42 -14.16 -10.02
CA ARG A 18 -1.03 -14.60 -11.30
C ARG A 18 -0.37 -13.90 -12.50
N VAL A 19 -0.28 -12.57 -12.45
CA VAL A 19 0.36 -11.77 -13.50
C VAL A 19 1.81 -12.22 -13.71
N LEU A 20 2.57 -12.44 -12.64
CA LEU A 20 3.95 -12.93 -12.75
C LEU A 20 4.03 -14.30 -13.45
N ASN A 21 3.16 -15.25 -13.08
CA ASN A 21 3.12 -16.58 -13.71
C ASN A 21 2.84 -16.48 -15.23
N ASP A 22 1.88 -15.63 -15.62
CA ASP A 22 1.53 -15.44 -17.03
C ASP A 22 2.72 -14.82 -17.81
N LEU A 23 3.38 -13.81 -17.25
CA LEU A 23 4.57 -13.19 -17.86
C LEU A 23 5.72 -14.18 -18.02
N LEU A 24 5.95 -15.05 -17.03
CA LEU A 24 6.98 -16.10 -17.10
C LEU A 24 6.67 -17.14 -18.19
N LYS A 25 5.41 -17.54 -18.35
CA LYS A 25 4.99 -18.48 -19.41
C LYS A 25 5.16 -17.88 -20.80
N GLU A 26 4.86 -16.59 -20.95
CA GLU A 26 4.99 -15.86 -22.22
C GLU A 26 6.43 -15.39 -22.49
N GLN A 27 7.39 -15.69 -21.62
CA GLN A 27 8.79 -15.22 -21.67
C GLN A 27 8.90 -13.70 -21.81
N LYS A 28 7.96 -12.97 -21.19
CA LYS A 28 7.97 -11.51 -21.14
C LYS A 28 8.70 -11.05 -19.88
N THR A 29 9.52 -10.02 -20.01
CA THR A 29 10.16 -9.38 -18.86
C THR A 29 9.09 -8.92 -17.86
N PRO A 30 9.13 -9.37 -16.59
CA PRO A 30 8.16 -8.95 -15.60
C PRO A 30 8.17 -7.44 -15.39
N ILE A 31 6.97 -6.84 -15.29
CA ILE A 31 6.83 -5.42 -15.00
C ILE A 31 7.17 -5.20 -13.52
N LEU A 32 8.27 -4.49 -13.26
CA LEU A 32 8.60 -4.03 -11.92
C LEU A 32 7.70 -2.83 -11.58
N GLU A 33 6.99 -2.93 -10.46
CA GLU A 33 6.19 -1.83 -9.94
C GLU A 33 6.98 -1.07 -8.85
N PRO A 34 6.92 0.27 -8.81
CA PRO A 34 6.14 1.12 -9.71
C PRO A 34 6.77 1.21 -11.11
N SER A 35 5.95 1.19 -12.16
CA SER A 35 6.42 1.47 -13.53
C SER A 35 6.99 2.89 -13.64
N THR A 36 7.79 3.17 -14.67
CA THR A 36 8.27 4.54 -14.97
C THR A 36 7.12 5.53 -15.09
N ASP A 37 6.01 5.11 -15.70
CA ASP A 37 4.81 5.93 -15.87
C ASP A 37 4.10 6.21 -14.53
N CYS A 38 4.27 5.32 -13.54
CA CYS A 38 3.74 5.54 -12.20
C CYS A 38 4.56 6.56 -11.41
N ILE A 39 5.85 6.76 -11.71
CA ILE A 39 6.73 7.67 -10.96
C ILE A 39 6.22 9.11 -11.04
N ASP A 40 5.79 9.53 -12.23
CA ASP A 40 5.26 10.88 -12.47
C ASP A 40 3.73 10.96 -12.35
N CYS A 41 3.06 9.85 -12.00
CA CYS A 41 1.61 9.81 -11.86
C CYS A 41 1.15 10.62 -10.64
N GLN A 42 0.22 11.56 -10.85
CA GLN A 42 -0.40 12.38 -9.80
C GLN A 42 -1.04 11.56 -8.65
N TYR A 43 -1.35 10.29 -8.90
CA TYR A 43 -1.96 9.38 -7.93
C TYR A 43 -0.96 8.43 -7.26
N TYR A 44 0.34 8.52 -7.57
CA TYR A 44 1.40 7.62 -7.06
C TYR A 44 1.30 7.40 -5.55
N GLN A 45 1.17 8.48 -4.77
CA GLN A 45 1.10 8.39 -3.32
C GLN A 45 -0.12 7.64 -2.80
N ARG A 46 -1.23 7.61 -3.54
CA ARG A 46 -2.43 6.85 -3.14
C ARG A 46 -2.27 5.35 -3.39
N CYS A 47 -1.57 4.99 -4.47
CA CYS A 47 -1.36 3.61 -4.89
C CYS A 47 -0.19 2.94 -4.14
N PHE A 48 0.92 3.65 -3.94
CA PHE A 48 2.18 3.07 -3.47
C PHE A 48 2.60 3.53 -2.07
N ILE A 49 1.97 4.55 -1.48
CA ILE A 49 2.26 5.01 -0.12
C ILE A 49 1.04 4.82 0.78
N THR A 50 1.03 3.80 1.63
CA THR A 50 0.15 3.80 2.82
C THR A 50 0.78 3.17 4.06
N LYS A 51 1.40 4.00 4.90
CA LYS A 51 0.98 4.30 6.29
C LYS A 51 1.82 5.46 6.83
N LYS A 52 1.22 6.64 7.01
CA LYS A 52 1.62 7.47 8.14
C LYS A 52 1.19 6.71 9.38
N ASN A 53 2.14 6.20 10.16
CA ASN A 53 1.89 5.84 11.54
C ASN A 53 1.72 7.14 12.33
N THR A 54 0.68 7.93 12.04
CA THR A 54 0.28 8.99 12.95
C THR A 54 -0.15 8.28 14.22
N LYS A 55 0.67 8.38 15.27
CA LYS A 55 0.22 8.05 16.63
C LYS A 55 -1.13 8.73 16.80
N GLN A 56 -2.17 7.98 17.14
CA GLN A 56 -3.46 8.58 17.51
C GLN A 56 -3.19 9.38 18.78
N VAL A 57 -2.92 10.67 18.64
CA VAL A 57 -2.85 11.58 19.78
C VAL A 57 -4.31 11.80 20.19
N SER A 58 -4.64 11.40 21.41
CA SER A 58 -5.96 11.66 21.97
C SER A 58 -6.18 13.17 22.10
N LEU A 59 -7.43 13.63 21.99
CA LEU A 59 -7.76 15.04 22.21
C LEU A 59 -7.32 15.51 23.62
N ALA A 60 -7.30 14.60 24.59
CA ALA A 60 -6.77 14.86 25.93
C ALA A 60 -5.27 15.15 25.94
N GLU A 61 -4.45 14.39 25.20
CA GLU A 61 -3.01 14.67 25.04
C GLU A 61 -2.76 15.98 24.27
N MET A 62 -3.60 16.30 23.28
CA MET A 62 -3.50 17.58 22.55
C MET A 62 -3.87 18.80 23.41
N LEU A 63 -4.75 18.62 24.40
CA LEU A 63 -5.17 19.66 25.35
C LEU A 63 -4.31 19.68 26.63
N GLY A 64 -3.22 18.92 26.69
CA GLY A 64 -2.32 18.89 27.85
C GLY A 64 -2.91 18.21 29.09
N LEU A 65 -3.95 17.39 28.93
CA LEU A 65 -4.64 16.65 29.99
C LEU A 65 -4.16 15.18 30.11
N GLY A 66 -3.06 14.84 29.45
CA GLY A 66 -2.45 13.51 29.48
C GLY A 66 -1.60 13.32 30.73
N LYS A 67 -2.17 12.67 31.75
CA LYS A 67 -1.61 12.02 32.96
C LYS A 67 -0.29 12.57 33.56
N ASP A 68 -0.35 12.88 34.86
CA ASP A 68 0.78 12.80 35.79
C ASP A 68 1.47 11.42 35.78
#